data_AF-C7XPX8-F1
#
_entry.id   AF-C7XPX8-F1
#
_cell.length_a   1.000
_cell.length_b   1.000
_cell.length_c   1.000
_cell.angle_alpha   90.00
_cell.angle_beta   90.00
_cell.angle_gamma   90.00
#
_symmetry.space_group_name_H-M   'P 1'
#
loop_
_entity.id
_entity.type
_entity.pdbx_description
1 polymer ?
#
loop_
_entity_poly.entity_id
_entity_poly.type
_entity_poly.pdbx_seq_one_letter_code
_entity_poly.pdbx_strand_id
1 'polypeptide(L)' 'MWKCKKCGEEVGVRMGILVKLNSKKETTGDDLSMYDTDYYECSHCHNYSYSDVEEIANWEED' A
#
# COMPACT_ATOMS: atom_id res chain seq x y z
N MET A 1 -11.88 11.58 1.41
CA MET A 1 -10.51 11.07 1.16
C MET A 1 -9.86 10.69 2.49
N TRP A 2 -9.00 9.66 2.52
CA TRP A 2 -8.24 9.31 3.72
C TRP A 2 -6.98 10.17 3.84
N LYS A 3 -6.90 10.97 4.91
CA LYS A 3 -5.77 11.86 5.19
C LYS A 3 -4.99 11.40 6.41
N CYS A 4 -3.67 11.35 6.28
CA CYS A 4 -2.77 10.87 7.30
C CYS A 4 -2.82 11.78 8.54
N LYS A 5 -3.08 11.20 9.71
CA LYS A 5 -3.08 11.91 11.00
C LYS A 5 -1.78 12.63 11.31
N LYS A 6 -0.66 12.18 10.74
CA LYS A 6 0.69 12.70 11.01
C LYS A 6 1.08 13.89 10.13
N CYS A 7 0.68 13.88 8.87
CA CYS A 7 1.17 14.88 7.89
C CYS A 7 0.09 15.50 7.00
N GLY A 8 -1.17 15.08 7.11
CA GLY A 8 -2.28 15.59 6.30
C GLY A 8 -2.31 15.10 4.84
N GLU A 9 -1.27 14.40 4.40
CA GLU A 9 -1.20 13.81 3.05
C GLU A 9 -2.04 12.54 2.93
N GLU A 10 -2.30 12.09 1.70
CA GLU A 10 -3.19 10.97 1.44
C GLU A 10 -2.64 9.62 1.94
N VAL A 11 -3.57 8.75 2.34
CA VAL A 11 -3.32 7.36 2.69
C VAL A 11 -3.97 6.46 1.66
N GLY A 12 -3.20 5.51 1.14
CA GLY A 12 -3.66 4.52 0.18
C GLY A 12 -3.43 3.10 0.70
N VAL A 13 -3.85 2.12 -0.10
CA VAL A 13 -3.58 0.69 0.14
C VAL A 13 -2.34 0.28 -0.66
N ARG A 14 -1.39 -0.37 0.00
CA ARG A 14 -0.27 -1.09 -0.61
C ARG A 14 -0.67 -2.54 -0.82
N MET A 15 -0.68 -2.98 -2.08
CA MET A 15 -0.88 -4.37 -2.45
C MET A 15 0.45 -5.02 -2.83
N GLY A 16 0.70 -6.24 -2.36
CA GLY A 16 1.88 -7.03 -2.70
C GLY A 16 1.62 -7.98 -3.87
N ILE A 17 2.45 -7.94 -4.92
CA ILE A 17 2.35 -8.89 -6.05
C ILE A 17 3.62 -9.73 -6.12
N LEU A 18 3.47 -11.06 -6.17
CA LEU A 18 4.55 -11.96 -6.53
C LEU A 18 4.59 -12.13 -8.04
N VAL A 19 5.72 -11.80 -8.64
CA VAL A 19 5.94 -11.90 -10.09
C VAL A 19 7.02 -12.93 -10.41
N LYS A 20 6.88 -13.57 -11.56
CA LYS A 20 7.88 -14.51 -12.06
C LYS A 20 9.12 -13.78 -12.54
N LEU A 21 10.27 -14.36 -12.22
CA LEU A 21 11.58 -13.90 -12.69
C LEU A 21 12.13 -14.83 -13.77
N ASN A 22 12.81 -14.26 -14.75
CA ASN A 22 13.61 -15.03 -15.71
C ASN A 22 15.01 -15.33 -15.14
N SER A 23 15.84 -16.04 -15.92
CA SER A 23 17.23 -16.37 -15.52
C SER A 23 18.15 -15.15 -15.38
N LYS A 24 17.75 -13.99 -15.89
CA LYS A 24 18.44 -12.70 -15.72
C LYS A 24 17.93 -11.90 -14.51
N LYS A 25 16.98 -12.45 -13.73
CA LYS A 25 16.31 -11.80 -12.60
C LYS A 25 15.42 -10.61 -12.99
N GLU A 26 14.94 -10.56 -14.23
CA GLU A 26 13.98 -9.57 -14.70
C GLU A 26 12.56 -10.12 -14.52
N THR A 27 11.59 -9.24 -14.26
CA THR A 27 10.18 -9.63 -14.17
C THR A 27 9.67 -9.98 -15.58
N THR A 28 8.93 -11.08 -15.72
CA THR A 28 8.36 -11.47 -17.03
C THR A 28 6.96 -10.91 -17.25
N GLY A 29 6.38 -10.24 -16.25
CA GLY A 29 4.98 -9.82 -16.25
C GLY A 29 3.99 -10.95 -15.96
N ASP A 30 4.47 -12.18 -15.76
CA ASP A 30 3.63 -13.28 -15.29
C ASP A 30 3.47 -13.15 -13.77
N ASP A 31 2.28 -12.78 -13.32
CA ASP A 31 1.93 -12.75 -11.89
C ASP A 31 1.80 -14.20 -11.38
N LEU A 32 2.59 -14.54 -10.36
CA LEU A 32 2.56 -15.85 -9.71
C LEU A 32 1.50 -15.90 -8.61
N SER A 33 1.30 -14.79 -7.92
CA SER A 33 0.20 -14.58 -6.99
C SER A 33 0.05 -13.09 -6.68
N MET A 34 -1.19 -12.62 -6.58
CA MET A 34 -1.48 -11.44 -5.79
C MET A 34 -1.58 -11.87 -4.33
N TYR A 35 -0.84 -11.20 -3.45
CA TYR A 35 -0.96 -11.44 -2.01
C TYR A 35 -1.94 -10.43 -1.41
N ASP A 36 -2.89 -10.93 -0.61
CA ASP A 36 -3.81 -10.14 0.23
C ASP A 36 -3.09 -9.41 1.38
N THR A 37 -1.75 -9.25 1.34
CA THR A 37 -1.05 -8.47 2.37
C THR A 37 -1.20 -6.99 2.05
N ASP A 38 -2.45 -6.55 2.16
CA ASP A 38 -2.87 -5.19 1.96
C ASP A 38 -2.65 -4.45 3.27
N TYR A 39 -1.86 -3.38 3.22
CA TYR A 39 -1.70 -2.48 4.35
C TYR A 39 -1.91 -1.05 3.92
N TYR A 40 -2.43 -0.25 4.83
CA TYR A 40 -2.64 1.16 4.61
C TYR A 40 -1.32 1.90 4.82
N GLU A 41 -0.94 2.78 3.90
CA GLU A 41 0.29 3.57 4.01
C GLU A 41 0.04 5.00 3.54
N CYS A 42 0.57 5.95 4.31
CA CYS A 42 0.68 7.35 3.88
C CYS A 42 1.72 7.50 2.76
N SER A 43 1.31 8.14 1.66
CA SER A 43 2.14 8.35 0.47
C SER A 43 3.39 9.21 0.70
N HIS A 44 3.40 10.01 1.77
CA HIS A 44 4.48 10.95 2.06
C HIS A 44 5.37 10.54 3.23
N CYS A 45 4.77 10.23 4.40
CA CYS A 45 5.52 9.98 5.63
C CYS A 45 5.69 8.50 5.96
N HIS A 46 5.18 7.59 5.13
CA HIS A 46 5.27 6.14 5.29
C HIS A 46 4.72 5.62 6.62
N ASN A 47 3.81 6.37 7.27
CA ASN A 47 3.05 5.86 8.40
C ASN A 47 2.08 4.78 7.89
N TYR A 48 2.06 3.61 8.53
CA TYR A 48 1.34 2.45 7.99
C TYR A 48 0.56 1.68 9.06
N SER A 49 -0.45 0.91 8.62
CA SER A 49 -1.24 -0.01 9.43
C SER A 49 -1.62 -1.25 8.63
N TYR A 50 -1.43 -2.43 9.22
CA TYR A 50 -1.83 -3.72 8.63
C TYR A 50 -3.26 -4.11 8.97
N SER A 51 -3.89 -3.43 9.93
CA SER A 51 -5.20 -3.78 10.49
C SER A 51 -6.29 -2.84 9.97
N ASP A 52 -6.13 -1.55 10.25
CA ASP A 52 -7.18 -0.55 10.05
C ASP A 52 -6.59 0.80 9.61
N VAL A 53 -7.19 1.39 8.57
CA VAL A 53 -6.82 2.69 8.02
C VAL A 53 -7.07 3.81 9.04
N GLU A 54 -8.08 3.65 9.90
CA GLU A 54 -8.42 4.63 10.94
C GLU A 54 -7.33 4.75 12.01
N GLU A 55 -6.42 3.78 12.16
CA GLU A 55 -5.27 3.92 13.06
C GLU A 55 -4.32 5.03 12.62
N ILE A 56 -4.20 5.26 11.31
CA ILE A 56 -3.20 6.17 10.73
C ILE A 56 -3.80 7.35 9.96
N ALA A 57 -5.09 7.32 9.67
CA ALA A 57 -5.77 8.31 8.84
C ALA A 57 -7.14 8.72 9.42
N ASN A 58 -7.62 9.89 9.02
CA ASN A 58 -9.01 10.31 9.18
C ASN A 58 -9.66 10.41 7.81
N TRP A 59 -10.97 10.13 7.72
CA TRP A 59 -11.74 10.45 6.54
C TRP A 59 -12.10 11.94 6.55
N GLU A 60 -11.77 12.63 5.46
CA GLU A 60 -12.16 14.02 5.20
C GLU A 60 -13.07 14.03 3.96
N GLU A 61 -14.32 14.44 4.10
CA GLU A 61 -15.16 14.75 2.93
C GLU A 61 -14.57 16.00 2.26
N ASP A 62 -14.31 15.93 0.96
CA ASP A 62 -13.91 17.11 0.17
C ASP A 62 -14.95 18.25 0.30
#